data_AF-A0A914PV92-F1
#
_entry.id   AF-A0A914PV92-F1
#
_cell.length_a   1.000
_cell.length_b   1.000
_cell.length_c   1.000
_cell.angle_alpha   90.00
_cell.angle_beta   90.00
_cell.angle_gamma   90.00
#
_symmetry.space_group_name_H-M   'P 1'
#
loop_
_entity.id
_entity.type
_entity.pdbx_description
1 polymer ?
#
loop_
_entity_poly.entity_id
_entity_poly.type
_entity_poly.pdbx_seq_one_letter_code
_entity_poly.pdbx_strand_id
1 'polypeptide(L)'
;MEEYIPARPITMSEARQPPMAKEIARNFARIHSLNIPICKLSNFMDFIDDWFYKLSTNPKTPEFFAIPEWYHSHSPKQLSLSRIKEEIEFIRSKFQILNKNVVFCHNDLLGGNILLDHNNPDPSKMPTNFKPKLMFIDFEFATYNPRGFDLADHFAKYAYDYSVKSPPYTDLKKLASKKEMFSFMHAYVEELYPNFSNEEKIKEADELLKVC
;
A
#
# COMPACT_ATOMS: atom_id res chain seq x y z
N MET A 1 -22.63 -5.15 -11.73
CA MET A 1 -23.40 -3.90 -11.59
C MET A 1 -23.30 -3.54 -10.12
N GLU A 2 -22.74 -2.37 -9.81
CA GLU A 2 -22.46 -1.91 -8.46
C GLU A 2 -23.13 -0.54 -8.21
N GLU A 3 -23.26 -0.15 -6.94
CA GLU A 3 -23.91 1.11 -6.55
C GLU A 3 -23.01 2.31 -6.89
N TYR A 4 -23.60 3.35 -7.49
CA TYR A 4 -22.90 4.61 -7.71
C TYR A 4 -22.80 5.42 -6.40
N ILE A 5 -21.59 5.78 -6.02
CA ILE A 5 -21.32 6.58 -4.82
C ILE A 5 -21.02 8.04 -5.24
N PRO A 6 -21.77 9.04 -4.74
CA PRO A 6 -21.52 10.45 -5.04
C PRO A 6 -20.30 10.97 -4.26
N ALA A 7 -19.11 10.66 -4.76
CA ALA A 7 -17.81 11.04 -4.20
C ALA A 7 -16.77 11.20 -5.32
N ARG A 8 -15.57 11.66 -4.96
CA ARG A 8 -14.42 11.72 -5.90
C ARG A 8 -13.23 10.94 -5.36
N PRO A 9 -12.38 10.36 -6.24
CA PRO A 9 -11.09 9.86 -5.82
C PRO A 9 -10.20 11.00 -5.31
N ILE A 10 -9.22 10.64 -4.47
CA ILE A 10 -8.22 11.58 -3.97
C ILE A 10 -6.89 11.43 -4.73
N THR A 11 -6.08 12.47 -4.70
CA THR A 11 -4.68 12.38 -5.11
C THR A 11 -3.81 11.90 -3.94
N MET A 12 -2.61 11.37 -4.24
CA MET A 12 -1.66 11.04 -3.18
C MET A 12 -1.10 12.27 -2.45
N SER A 13 -1.15 13.44 -3.09
CA SER A 13 -0.86 14.72 -2.43
C SER A 13 -1.92 15.09 -1.37
N GLU A 14 -3.19 14.78 -1.63
CA GLU A 14 -4.28 14.94 -0.67
C GLU A 14 -4.19 13.90 0.45
N ALA A 15 -3.86 12.64 0.12
CA ALA A 15 -3.68 11.57 1.12
C ALA A 15 -2.61 11.92 2.18
N ARG A 16 -1.59 12.68 1.80
CA ARG A 16 -0.54 13.20 2.69
C ARG A 16 -1.00 14.25 3.69
N GLN A 17 -2.14 14.91 3.47
CA GLN A 17 -2.61 15.93 4.40
C GLN A 17 -2.88 15.29 5.77
N PRO A 18 -2.42 15.87 6.89
CA PRO A 18 -2.51 15.23 8.20
C PRO A 18 -3.90 14.67 8.59
N PRO A 19 -5.03 15.38 8.38
CA PRO A 19 -6.35 14.81 8.70
C PRO A 19 -6.74 13.65 7.77
N MET A 20 -6.32 13.70 6.50
CA MET A 20 -6.52 12.63 5.52
C MET A 20 -5.72 11.38 5.89
N ALA A 21 -4.41 11.51 6.07
CA ALA A 21 -3.51 10.41 6.42
C ALA A 21 -3.98 9.68 7.69
N LYS A 22 -4.40 10.43 8.72
CA LYS A 22 -4.93 9.86 9.95
C LYS A 22 -6.22 9.05 9.73
N GLU A 23 -7.16 9.55 8.94
CA GLU A 23 -8.41 8.82 8.71
C GLU A 23 -8.21 7.62 7.77
N ILE A 24 -7.33 7.73 6.78
CA ILE A 24 -6.91 6.59 5.94
C ILE A 24 -6.31 5.50 6.85
N ALA A 25 -5.40 5.86 7.76
CA ALA A 25 -4.82 4.92 8.72
C ALA A 25 -5.86 4.22 9.61
N ARG A 26 -6.87 4.96 10.09
CA ARG A 26 -8.00 4.38 10.85
C ARG A 26 -8.83 3.43 10.01
N ASN A 27 -9.12 3.79 8.75
CA ASN A 27 -9.84 2.91 7.84
C ASN A 27 -9.06 1.62 7.54
N PHE A 28 -7.73 1.70 7.35
CA PHE A 28 -6.87 0.51 7.29
C PHE A 28 -7.03 -0.37 8.52
N ALA A 29 -6.99 0.20 9.73
CA ALA A 29 -7.15 -0.57 10.98
C ALA A 29 -8.51 -1.27 11.07
N ARG A 30 -9.59 -0.60 10.62
CA ARG A 30 -10.94 -1.17 10.55
C ARG A 30 -10.99 -2.33 9.55
N ILE A 31 -10.45 -2.16 8.34
CA ILE A 31 -10.39 -3.22 7.31
C ILE A 31 -9.56 -4.41 7.80
N HIS A 32 -8.38 -4.17 8.38
CA HIS A 32 -7.51 -5.22 8.91
C HIS A 32 -8.13 -5.96 10.12
N SER A 33 -9.14 -5.39 10.77
CA SER A 33 -9.89 -6.03 11.85
C SER A 33 -11.05 -6.91 11.35
N LEU A 34 -11.36 -6.89 10.05
CA LEU A 34 -12.45 -7.67 9.49
C LEU A 34 -12.13 -9.18 9.49
N ASN A 35 -13.16 -9.97 9.79
CA ASN A 35 -13.11 -11.42 9.71
C ASN A 35 -13.96 -11.93 8.53
N ILE A 36 -13.39 -11.90 7.32
CA ILE A 36 -14.09 -12.26 6.08
C ILE A 36 -14.04 -13.79 5.88
N PRO A 37 -15.14 -14.48 5.52
CA PRO A 37 -15.17 -15.94 5.40
C PRO A 37 -14.52 -16.47 4.10
N ILE A 38 -13.25 -16.15 3.90
CA ILE A 38 -12.39 -16.61 2.80
C ILE A 38 -11.11 -17.26 3.37
N CYS A 39 -10.23 -17.77 2.50
CA CYS A 39 -8.95 -18.36 2.90
C CYS A 39 -8.13 -17.36 3.74
N LYS A 40 -7.62 -17.82 4.89
CA LYS A 40 -6.83 -16.99 5.83
C LYS A 40 -5.33 -17.03 5.56
N LEU A 41 -4.91 -17.87 4.63
CA LEU A 41 -3.52 -17.96 4.22
C LEU A 41 -3.26 -16.93 3.11
N SER A 42 -2.12 -16.26 3.19
CA SER A 42 -1.66 -15.42 2.09
C SER A 42 -1.32 -16.28 0.88
N ASN A 43 -1.97 -15.96 -0.24
CA ASN A 43 -1.70 -16.51 -1.57
C ASN A 43 -0.86 -15.54 -2.42
N PHE A 44 -0.25 -14.52 -1.81
CA PHE A 44 0.51 -13.51 -2.55
C PHE A 44 1.67 -14.12 -3.35
N MET A 45 2.42 -15.05 -2.75
CA MET A 45 3.52 -15.72 -3.46
C MET A 45 3.01 -16.61 -4.60
N ASP A 46 1.85 -17.26 -4.43
CA ASP A 46 1.24 -18.08 -5.48
C ASP A 46 0.83 -17.20 -6.69
N PHE A 47 0.35 -15.98 -6.42
CA PHE A 47 0.07 -15.00 -7.47
C PHE A 47 1.34 -14.57 -8.21
N ILE A 48 2.42 -14.30 -7.48
CA ILE A 48 3.73 -13.98 -8.10
C ILE A 48 4.24 -15.14 -8.98
N ASP A 49 4.07 -16.38 -8.53
CA ASP A 49 4.46 -17.57 -9.28
C ASP A 49 3.67 -17.73 -10.58
N ASP A 50 2.35 -17.51 -10.55
CA ASP A 50 1.50 -17.56 -11.75
C ASP A 50 1.88 -16.48 -12.77
N TRP A 51 2.16 -15.26 -12.31
CA TRP A 51 2.62 -14.17 -13.19
C TRP A 51 4.01 -14.44 -13.76
N PHE A 52 4.93 -14.96 -12.96
CA PHE A 52 6.25 -15.34 -13.44
C PHE A 52 6.18 -16.49 -14.45
N TYR A 53 5.29 -17.46 -14.24
CA TYR A 53 5.03 -18.54 -15.19
C TYR A 53 4.51 -17.98 -16.53
N LYS A 54 3.49 -17.11 -16.48
CA LYS A 54 2.94 -16.44 -17.68
C LYS A 54 4.01 -15.63 -18.41
N LEU A 55 4.86 -14.91 -17.68
CA LEU A 55 5.97 -14.15 -18.25
C LEU A 55 7.01 -15.07 -18.90
N SER A 56 7.47 -16.09 -18.18
CA SER A 56 8.55 -16.98 -18.64
C SER A 56 8.15 -17.92 -19.78
N THR A 57 6.87 -18.23 -19.92
CA THR A 57 6.35 -19.09 -20.99
C THR A 57 5.82 -18.32 -22.21
N ASN A 58 5.71 -16.99 -22.12
CA ASN A 58 5.26 -16.18 -23.25
C ASN A 58 6.36 -16.12 -24.33
N PRO A 59 6.08 -16.54 -25.58
CA PRO A 59 7.09 -16.55 -26.65
C PRO A 59 7.57 -15.16 -27.07
N LYS A 60 6.86 -14.09 -26.67
CA LYS A 60 7.26 -12.70 -26.91
C LYS A 60 8.13 -12.11 -25.80
N THR A 61 8.41 -12.87 -24.74
CA THR A 61 9.22 -12.40 -23.63
C THR A 61 10.67 -12.20 -24.08
N PRO A 62 11.24 -11.00 -23.89
CA PRO A 62 12.62 -10.75 -24.26
C PRO A 62 13.57 -11.50 -23.32
N GLU A 63 14.80 -11.75 -23.80
CA GLU A 63 15.86 -12.32 -22.97
C GLU A 63 16.25 -11.38 -21.82
N PHE A 64 16.19 -10.07 -22.07
CA PHE A 64 16.49 -9.01 -21.12
C PHE A 64 15.43 -7.91 -21.12
N PHE A 65 15.04 -7.46 -19.93
CA PHE A 65 14.18 -6.30 -19.71
C PHE A 65 15.05 -5.10 -19.36
N ALA A 66 15.05 -4.08 -20.21
CA ALA A 66 15.76 -2.83 -19.92
C ALA A 66 15.08 -2.10 -18.77
N ILE A 67 15.85 -1.70 -17.77
CA ILE A 67 15.38 -0.87 -16.66
C ILE A 67 15.58 0.60 -17.05
N PRO A 68 14.62 1.50 -16.77
CA PRO A 68 14.77 2.92 -17.07
C PRO A 68 15.99 3.55 -16.39
N GLU A 69 16.67 4.46 -17.09
CA GLU A 69 17.91 5.10 -16.63
C GLU A 69 17.77 5.80 -15.27
N TRP A 70 16.62 6.43 -15.02
CA TRP A 70 16.32 7.09 -13.75
C TRP A 70 16.26 6.13 -12.54
N TYR A 71 16.30 4.82 -12.75
CA TYR A 71 16.31 3.80 -11.69
C TYR A 71 17.65 3.06 -11.54
N HIS A 72 18.64 3.33 -12.41
CA HIS A 72 19.93 2.61 -12.42
C HIS A 72 20.77 2.82 -11.17
N SER A 73 20.50 3.86 -10.37
CA SER A 73 21.17 4.06 -9.08
C SER A 73 20.72 3.06 -8.01
N HIS A 74 19.58 2.39 -8.20
CA HIS A 74 18.98 1.45 -7.24
C HIS A 74 18.81 0.03 -7.82
N SER A 75 19.17 -0.19 -9.08
CA SER A 75 18.88 -1.43 -9.80
C SER A 75 19.88 -1.68 -10.93
N PRO A 76 20.07 -2.94 -11.36
CA PRO A 76 20.83 -3.23 -12.57
C PRO A 76 20.18 -2.61 -13.81
N LYS A 77 20.98 -2.31 -14.83
CA LYS A 77 20.49 -1.69 -16.09
C LYS A 77 19.49 -2.57 -16.86
N GLN A 78 19.55 -3.88 -16.65
CA GLN A 78 18.66 -4.85 -17.26
C GLN A 78 18.46 -6.05 -16.35
N LEU A 79 17.33 -6.75 -16.52
CA LEU A 79 17.00 -7.97 -15.82
C LEU A 79 16.79 -9.12 -16.80
N SER A 80 17.29 -10.32 -16.49
CA SER A 80 16.92 -11.55 -17.17
C SER A 80 15.80 -12.28 -16.40
N LEU A 81 15.14 -13.24 -17.05
CA LEU A 81 14.19 -14.13 -16.36
C LEU A 81 14.83 -14.89 -15.19
N SER A 82 16.08 -15.32 -15.34
CA SER A 82 16.82 -15.99 -14.26
C SER A 82 17.00 -15.06 -13.07
N ARG A 83 17.36 -13.79 -13.31
CA ARG A 83 17.51 -12.81 -12.24
C ARG A 83 16.18 -12.50 -11.56
N ILE A 84 15.11 -12.33 -12.31
CA ILE A 84 13.76 -12.13 -11.75
C ILE A 84 13.39 -13.30 -10.84
N LYS A 85 13.66 -14.54 -11.27
CA LYS A 85 13.42 -15.74 -10.44
C LYS A 85 14.22 -15.71 -9.13
N GLU A 86 15.50 -15.35 -9.17
CA GLU A 86 16.34 -15.21 -7.97
C GLU A 86 15.74 -14.18 -6.98
N GLU A 87 15.27 -13.03 -7.48
CA GLU A 87 14.63 -12.01 -6.65
C GLU A 87 13.30 -12.49 -6.04
N ILE A 88 12.51 -13.27 -6.79
CA ILE A 88 11.28 -13.90 -6.27
C ILE A 88 11.60 -14.86 -5.12
N GLU A 89 12.63 -15.71 -5.27
CA GLU A 89 13.06 -16.60 -4.18
C GLU A 89 13.58 -15.84 -2.96
N PHE A 90 14.32 -14.75 -3.19
CA PHE A 90 14.77 -13.87 -2.10
C PHE A 90 13.59 -13.25 -1.36
N ILE A 91 12.60 -12.70 -2.07
CA ILE A 91 11.37 -12.15 -1.46
C ILE A 91 10.64 -13.25 -0.69
N ARG A 92 10.48 -14.44 -1.27
CA ARG A 92 9.84 -15.58 -0.61
C ARG A 92 10.51 -15.94 0.71
N SER A 93 11.84 -15.92 0.76
CA SER A 93 12.59 -16.21 1.99
C SER A 93 12.38 -15.15 3.08
N LYS A 94 12.05 -13.90 2.70
CA LYS A 94 11.72 -12.82 3.65
C LYS A 94 10.25 -12.83 4.05
N PHE A 95 9.36 -13.24 3.15
CA PHE A 95 7.92 -13.26 3.38
C PHE A 95 7.51 -14.15 4.57
N GLN A 96 8.24 -15.26 4.80
CA GLN A 96 8.05 -16.11 5.97
C GLN A 96 8.24 -15.36 7.31
N ILE A 97 9.09 -14.32 7.33
CA ILE A 97 9.34 -13.48 8.52
C ILE A 97 8.16 -12.52 8.75
N LEU A 98 7.52 -12.05 7.68
CA LEU A 98 6.41 -11.10 7.71
C LEU A 98 5.08 -11.77 8.09
N ASN A 99 4.98 -13.10 7.99
CA ASN A 99 3.74 -13.86 8.14
C ASN A 99 3.18 -13.94 9.59
N LYS A 100 3.73 -13.17 10.53
CA LYS A 100 3.31 -13.20 11.96
C LYS A 100 1.98 -12.51 12.23
N ASN A 101 1.52 -11.63 11.34
CA ASN A 101 0.27 -10.87 11.49
C ASN A 101 -0.47 -10.78 10.15
N VAL A 102 -1.06 -11.89 9.73
CA VAL A 102 -1.91 -11.97 8.54
C VAL A 102 -3.30 -11.44 8.87
N VAL A 103 -3.78 -10.48 8.10
CA VAL A 103 -5.08 -9.82 8.25
C VAL A 103 -5.76 -9.72 6.90
N PHE A 104 -7.04 -9.37 6.86
CA PHE A 104 -7.70 -9.05 5.60
C PHE A 104 -7.17 -7.72 5.07
N CYS A 105 -6.49 -7.75 3.92
CA CYS A 105 -5.84 -6.61 3.29
C CYS A 105 -6.57 -6.22 2.01
N HIS A 106 -6.45 -4.95 1.63
CA HIS A 106 -6.93 -4.46 0.33
C HIS A 106 -5.93 -4.75 -0.79
N ASN A 107 -4.62 -4.62 -0.52
CA ASN A 107 -3.47 -4.85 -1.40
C ASN A 107 -3.33 -3.90 -2.61
N ASP A 108 -4.16 -2.86 -2.73
CA ASP A 108 -4.04 -1.87 -3.81
C ASP A 108 -4.68 -0.52 -3.46
N LEU A 109 -4.25 0.10 -2.35
CA LEU A 109 -4.81 1.39 -1.90
C LEU A 109 -4.04 2.60 -2.44
N LEU A 110 -4.12 2.80 -3.75
CA LEU A 110 -3.77 4.07 -4.39
C LEU A 110 -4.91 5.10 -4.26
N GLY A 111 -4.64 6.37 -4.57
CA GLY A 111 -5.62 7.46 -4.44
C GLY A 111 -6.91 7.25 -5.25
N GLY A 112 -6.84 6.53 -6.36
CA GLY A 112 -8.00 6.14 -7.16
C GLY A 112 -9.02 5.28 -6.40
N ASN A 113 -8.55 4.48 -5.44
CA ASN A 113 -9.35 3.55 -4.65
C ASN A 113 -9.78 4.14 -3.29
N ILE A 114 -9.53 5.43 -3.07
CA ILE A 114 -9.93 6.16 -1.86
C ILE A 114 -10.84 7.31 -2.27
N LEU A 115 -12.13 7.18 -1.98
CA LEU A 115 -13.14 8.19 -2.27
C LEU A 115 -13.32 9.16 -1.11
N LEU A 116 -13.35 10.45 -1.42
CA LEU A 116 -13.72 11.54 -0.53
C LEU A 116 -15.15 12.01 -0.85
N ASP A 117 -16.03 11.95 0.15
CA ASP A 117 -17.40 12.47 0.05
C ASP A 117 -17.37 13.98 -0.27
N HIS A 118 -18.19 14.42 -1.25
CA HIS A 118 -18.20 15.80 -1.74
C HIS A 118 -18.57 16.86 -0.68
N ASN A 119 -19.20 16.46 0.42
CA ASN A 119 -19.55 17.37 1.51
C ASN A 119 -18.36 17.73 2.41
N ASN A 120 -17.21 17.07 2.23
CA ASN A 120 -16.00 17.44 2.95
C ASN A 120 -15.39 18.75 2.38
N PRO A 121 -14.75 19.58 3.23
CA PRO A 121 -13.93 20.68 2.77
C PRO A 121 -12.79 20.21 1.86
N ASP A 122 -12.15 21.16 1.17
CA ASP A 122 -10.87 20.91 0.50
C ASP A 122 -9.84 20.36 1.51
N PRO A 123 -9.15 19.23 1.22
CA PRO A 123 -8.16 18.64 2.12
C PRO A 123 -7.09 19.60 2.62
N SER A 124 -6.70 20.59 1.81
CA SER A 124 -5.71 21.62 2.19
C SER A 124 -6.22 22.63 3.22
N LYS A 125 -7.55 22.71 3.41
CA LYS A 125 -8.22 23.64 4.32
C LYS A 125 -8.80 22.94 5.54
N MET A 126 -8.67 21.62 5.65
CA MET A 126 -9.17 20.85 6.78
C MET A 126 -8.36 21.15 8.04
N PRO A 127 -9.01 21.41 9.18
CA PRO A 127 -8.33 21.44 10.47
C PRO A 127 -7.62 20.11 10.75
N THR A 128 -6.49 20.14 11.45
CA THR A 128 -5.67 18.95 11.76
C THR A 128 -6.43 17.80 12.45
N ASN A 129 -7.50 18.13 13.18
CA ASN A 129 -8.33 17.17 13.92
C ASN A 129 -9.64 16.81 13.21
N PHE A 130 -9.85 17.31 11.99
CA PHE A 130 -11.01 16.96 11.18
C PHE A 130 -10.98 15.47 10.81
N LYS A 131 -12.15 14.85 10.77
CA LYS A 131 -12.31 13.44 10.37
C LYS A 131 -13.04 13.40 9.02
N PRO A 132 -12.31 13.38 7.89
CA PRO A 132 -12.94 13.35 6.58
C PRO A 132 -13.72 12.06 6.36
N LYS A 133 -14.87 12.15 5.69
CA LYS A 133 -15.61 10.94 5.30
C LYS A 133 -14.97 10.31 4.07
N LEU A 134 -14.21 9.24 4.30
CA LEU A 134 -13.49 8.48 3.29
C LEU A 134 -14.08 7.07 3.12
N MET A 135 -14.04 6.56 1.90
CA MET A 135 -14.45 5.19 1.57
C MET A 135 -13.38 4.52 0.73
N PHE A 136 -13.01 3.29 1.08
CA PHE A 136 -12.18 2.44 0.24
C PHE A 136 -13.08 1.63 -0.69
N ILE A 137 -12.68 1.49 -1.94
CA ILE A 137 -13.41 0.79 -3.00
C ILE A 137 -12.46 -0.11 -3.77
N ASP A 138 -13.01 -0.97 -4.64
CA ASP A 138 -12.23 -1.82 -5.54
C ASP A 138 -11.34 -2.85 -4.83
N PHE A 139 -12.00 -3.78 -4.14
CA PHE A 139 -11.36 -4.88 -3.39
C PHE A 139 -10.97 -6.07 -4.29
N GLU A 140 -10.67 -5.87 -5.57
CA GLU A 140 -10.40 -6.97 -6.52
C GLU A 140 -9.16 -7.81 -6.15
N PHE A 141 -8.16 -7.18 -5.52
CA PHE A 141 -6.96 -7.82 -4.99
C PHE A 141 -7.04 -8.16 -3.50
N ALA A 142 -8.20 -7.98 -2.87
CA ALA A 142 -8.33 -8.14 -1.44
C ALA A 142 -8.23 -9.62 -1.03
N THR A 143 -7.34 -9.90 -0.08
CA THR A 143 -7.08 -11.26 0.44
C THR A 143 -6.44 -11.16 1.82
N TYR A 144 -6.32 -12.28 2.51
CA TYR A 144 -5.53 -12.31 3.73
C TYR A 144 -4.04 -12.17 3.42
N ASN A 145 -3.37 -11.16 3.97
CA ASN A 145 -1.95 -10.88 3.71
C ASN A 145 -1.26 -10.31 4.97
N PRO A 146 0.08 -10.31 5.09
CA PRO A 146 0.74 -9.60 6.17
C PRO A 146 0.35 -8.12 6.17
N ARG A 147 -0.12 -7.59 7.31
CA ARG A 147 -0.55 -6.19 7.40
C ARG A 147 0.54 -5.17 7.00
N GLY A 148 1.81 -5.53 7.20
CA GLY A 148 2.95 -4.71 6.81
C GLY A 148 3.08 -4.56 5.29
N PHE A 149 2.68 -5.57 4.53
CA PHE A 149 2.68 -5.50 3.07
C PHE A 149 1.68 -4.44 2.57
N ASP A 150 0.43 -4.48 3.06
CA ASP A 150 -0.62 -3.56 2.59
C ASP A 150 -0.31 -2.10 2.97
N LEU A 151 0.25 -1.89 4.17
CA LEU A 151 0.73 -0.58 4.61
C LEU A 151 1.92 -0.09 3.77
N ALA A 152 2.91 -0.94 3.52
CA ALA A 152 4.08 -0.60 2.71
C ALA A 152 3.72 -0.29 1.26
N ASP A 153 2.80 -1.06 0.67
CA ASP A 153 2.28 -0.82 -0.68
C ASP A 153 1.63 0.57 -0.77
N HIS A 154 0.75 0.92 0.18
CA HIS A 154 0.14 2.26 0.24
C HIS A 154 1.19 3.39 0.27
N PHE A 155 2.24 3.26 1.07
CA PHE A 155 3.32 4.25 1.10
C PHE A 155 4.13 4.29 -0.21
N ALA A 156 4.33 3.14 -0.88
CA ALA A 156 4.95 3.10 -2.19
C ALA A 156 4.11 3.85 -3.23
N LYS A 157 2.77 3.79 -3.15
CA LYS A 157 1.85 4.55 -4.01
C LYS A 157 2.01 6.06 -3.90
N TYR A 158 2.64 6.60 -2.85
CA TYR A 158 2.90 8.04 -2.76
C TYR A 158 3.74 8.57 -3.94
N ALA A 159 4.56 7.71 -4.56
CA ALA A 159 5.32 8.01 -5.77
C ALA A 159 4.50 7.90 -7.08
N TYR A 160 3.32 7.27 -7.03
CA TYR A 160 2.45 6.98 -8.18
C TYR A 160 1.23 7.91 -8.16
N ASP A 161 1.51 9.21 -8.24
CA ASP A 161 0.51 10.27 -8.34
C ASP A 161 0.14 10.49 -9.81
N TYR A 162 -1.02 9.99 -10.22
CA TYR A 162 -1.52 10.10 -11.61
C TYR A 162 -1.76 11.55 -12.10
N SER A 163 -1.56 12.56 -11.24
CA SER A 163 -1.48 13.96 -11.68
C SER A 163 -0.18 14.31 -12.42
N VAL A 164 0.86 13.45 -12.35
CA VAL A 164 2.09 13.61 -13.13
C VAL A 164 1.77 13.34 -14.60
N LYS A 165 1.83 14.38 -15.45
CA LYS A 165 1.40 14.30 -16.86
C LYS A 165 2.48 13.88 -17.85
N SER A 166 3.73 13.72 -17.40
CA SER A 166 4.87 13.35 -18.24
C SER A 166 5.41 11.97 -17.87
N PRO A 167 5.86 11.16 -18.84
CA PRO A 167 6.57 9.91 -18.56
C PRO A 167 7.73 10.12 -17.56
N PRO A 168 7.96 9.18 -16.61
CA PRO A 168 7.30 7.87 -16.44
C PRO A 168 5.97 7.90 -15.68
N TYR A 169 5.35 9.08 -15.48
CA TYR A 169 4.13 9.28 -14.70
C TYR A 169 4.28 8.97 -13.19
N THR A 170 5.52 8.92 -12.71
CA THR A 170 5.88 8.66 -11.32
C THR A 170 6.96 9.62 -10.83
N ASP A 171 7.04 9.83 -9.52
CA ASP A 171 8.11 10.63 -8.89
C ASP A 171 8.55 9.98 -7.58
N LEU A 172 9.67 9.26 -7.62
CA LEU A 172 10.23 8.58 -6.44
C LEU A 172 10.64 9.53 -5.32
N LYS A 173 10.85 10.84 -5.61
CA LYS A 173 11.10 11.84 -4.56
C LYS A 173 9.86 12.07 -3.70
N LYS A 174 8.69 11.67 -4.20
CA LYS A 174 7.43 11.62 -3.46
C LYS A 174 7.20 10.27 -2.78
N LEU A 175 8.23 9.51 -2.40
CA LEU A 175 8.01 8.43 -1.43
C LEU A 175 7.64 9.01 -0.05
N ALA A 176 6.97 8.22 0.79
CA ALA A 176 6.66 8.64 2.15
C ALA A 176 7.94 8.75 2.99
N SER A 177 8.06 9.82 3.78
CA SER A 177 9.14 9.96 4.75
C SER A 177 8.89 9.10 5.99
N LYS A 178 9.95 8.72 6.71
CA LYS A 178 9.82 7.98 7.98
C LYS A 178 8.89 8.67 8.98
N LYS A 179 8.86 10.01 9.00
CA LYS A 179 7.98 10.80 9.86
C LYS A 179 6.50 10.64 9.46
N GLU A 180 6.21 10.67 8.16
CA GLU A 180 4.85 10.45 7.65
C GLU A 180 4.40 9.00 7.94
N MET A 181 5.25 8.01 7.65
CA MET A 181 4.96 6.60 7.94
C MET A 181 4.70 6.36 9.42
N PHE A 182 5.56 6.89 10.32
CA PHE A 182 5.35 6.76 11.76
C PHE A 182 4.04 7.41 12.21
N SER A 183 3.74 8.64 11.76
CA SER A 183 2.49 9.32 12.12
C SER A 183 1.25 8.55 11.65
N PHE A 184 1.33 7.91 10.47
CA PHE A 184 0.27 7.06 9.94
C PHE A 184 0.12 5.80 10.79
N MET A 185 1.21 5.09 11.05
CA MET A 185 1.22 3.85 11.85
C MET A 185 0.73 4.10 13.27
N HIS A 186 1.10 5.23 13.89
CA HIS A 186 0.59 5.61 15.20
C HIS A 186 -0.94 5.75 15.19
N ALA A 187 -1.51 6.43 14.19
CA ALA A 187 -2.97 6.57 14.06
C ALA A 187 -3.67 5.23 13.78
N TYR A 188 -3.04 4.36 12.99
CA TYR A 188 -3.49 2.98 12.74
C TYR A 188 -3.54 2.16 14.05
N VAL A 189 -2.46 2.20 14.83
CA VAL A 189 -2.33 1.49 16.12
C VAL A 189 -3.30 2.05 17.16
N GLU A 190 -3.49 3.37 17.19
CA GLU A 190 -4.48 4.03 18.06
C GLU A 190 -5.90 3.52 17.82
N GLU A 191 -6.29 3.33 16.55
CA GLU A 191 -7.61 2.80 16.19
C GLU A 191 -7.74 1.31 16.52
N LEU A 192 -6.68 0.52 16.25
CA LEU A 192 -6.69 -0.92 16.44
C LEU A 192 -6.66 -1.32 17.93
N TYR A 193 -5.92 -0.56 18.75
CA TYR A 193 -5.70 -0.84 20.17
C TYR A 193 -6.02 0.39 21.02
N PRO A 194 -7.31 0.77 21.14
CA PRO A 194 -7.71 1.99 21.86
C PRO A 194 -7.29 1.95 23.34
N ASN A 195 -7.24 0.75 23.92
CA ASN A 195 -6.92 0.50 25.33
C ASN A 195 -5.42 0.50 25.65
N PHE A 196 -4.53 0.50 24.64
CA PHE A 196 -3.08 0.61 24.88
C PHE A 196 -2.74 1.99 25.46
N SER A 197 -1.76 2.01 26.36
CA SER A 197 -1.08 3.24 26.77
C SER A 197 -0.36 3.91 25.59
N ASN A 198 -0.01 5.19 25.74
CA ASN A 198 0.72 5.89 24.68
C ASN A 198 2.09 5.27 24.40
N GLU A 199 2.79 4.75 25.42
CA GLU A 199 4.08 4.09 25.25
C GLU A 199 3.95 2.78 24.46
N GLU A 200 2.92 1.99 24.74
CA GLU A 200 2.62 0.76 23.98
C GLU A 200 2.27 1.08 22.53
N LYS A 201 1.48 2.14 22.28
CA LYS A 201 1.11 2.58 20.92
C LYS A 201 2.33 3.02 20.11
N ILE A 202 3.22 3.80 20.72
CA ILE A 202 4.48 4.22 20.08
C ILE A 202 5.35 3.00 19.76
N LYS A 203 5.52 2.09 20.71
CA LYS A 203 6.33 0.88 20.53
C LYS A 203 5.79 0.00 19.40
N GLU A 204 4.48 -0.23 19.37
CA GLU A 204 3.84 -1.04 18.32
C GLU A 204 3.95 -0.38 16.94
N ALA A 205 3.81 0.95 16.85
CA ALA A 205 4.03 1.69 15.62
C ALA A 205 5.48 1.59 15.13
N ASP A 206 6.46 1.64 16.03
CA ASP A 206 7.88 1.45 15.71
C ASP A 206 8.18 0.03 15.22
N GLU A 207 7.58 -1.01 15.82
CA GLU A 207 7.75 -2.40 15.35
C GLU A 207 7.12 -2.59 13.96
N LEU A 208 5.95 -1.98 13.70
CA LEU A 208 5.34 -1.95 12.37
C LEU A 208 6.24 -1.28 11.33
N LEU A 209 6.92 -0.20 11.70
CA LEU A 209 7.81 0.53 10.81
C LEU A 209 9.04 -0.28 10.39
N LYS A 210 9.46 -1.28 11.17
CA LYS A 210 10.59 -2.15 10.83
C LYS A 210 10.25 -3.20 9.77
N VAL A 211 8.97 -3.47 9.56
CA VAL A 211 8.47 -4.49 8.64
C VAL A 211 7.79 -3.91 7.39
N CYS A 212 7.76 -2.58 7.27
CA CYS A 212 7.32 -1.83 6.09
C CYS A 212 8.52 -1.12 5.45
#